data_AF-A0A1H9CR62-F1
#
_entry.id   AF-A0A1H9CR62-F1
#
_cell.length_a   1.000
_cell.length_b   1.000
_cell.length_c   1.000
_cell.angle_alpha   90.00
_cell.angle_beta   90.00
_cell.angle_gamma   90.00
#
_symmetry.space_group_name_H-M   'P 1'
#
loop_
_entity.id
_entity.type
_entity.pdbx_description
1 polymer ?
#
loop_
_entity_poly.entity_id
_entity_poly.type
_entity_poly.pdbx_seq_one_letter_code
_entity_poly.pdbx_strand_id
1 'polypeptide(L)'
;MMIIDKAKAFLTEKSARAAAKKTLSLMLLVFCMCCIKLCAEDTSPAEAQVMREQFVTEAKKHVGAPYVLGAIGPDKFDCSGLVYYTARESIKKQLPRTAKALYNYCRIVPDKDKEVGDLLFFKTNNTAPITHVGIYIGNNQFISAISDGPNTGVIISSLKQDYWKPKYVACGQFLPSGKRKANSDSNETDFEEEDFVDEKKSSGNSGSNISFKGSSYYNPKAEGLDVLAADASLFCDWSLISPNSFMFQWRGIDLHTNVRYTKWPLEPGFGLGFRFNYGMGVFQIPLMFSATVNDYFRFYAGPVITFGNARMMVTGEDVKASVFPGIIGVSLSTPSIAIGKAKAQLVQDISYTVFNRPDNSALSFTNSISSGLVFFTGVRVTLGIGSLFK
;
A
#
# COMPACT_ATOMS: atom_id res chain seq x y z
N MET A 1 -0.98 -44.38 -18.80
CA MET A 1 -1.96 -44.05 -19.87
C MET A 1 -3.36 -43.78 -19.29
N MET A 2 -3.92 -44.67 -18.47
CA MET A 2 -5.30 -44.58 -17.93
C MET A 2 -5.67 -43.34 -17.06
N ILE A 3 -4.71 -42.67 -16.40
CA ILE A 3 -4.97 -41.48 -15.56
C ILE A 3 -5.08 -40.21 -16.41
N ILE A 4 -4.30 -40.13 -17.50
CA ILE A 4 -4.27 -38.98 -18.41
C ILE A 4 -5.55 -38.93 -19.25
N ASP A 5 -6.09 -40.09 -19.61
CA ASP A 5 -7.34 -40.18 -20.37
C ASP A 5 -8.57 -39.84 -19.51
N LYS A 6 -8.55 -40.19 -18.22
CA LYS A 6 -9.58 -39.76 -17.26
C LYS A 6 -9.54 -38.25 -16.97
N ALA A 7 -8.35 -37.64 -16.94
CA ALA A 7 -8.20 -36.20 -16.77
C ALA A 7 -8.68 -35.40 -18.01
N LYS A 8 -8.47 -35.93 -19.22
CA LYS A 8 -8.98 -35.35 -20.46
C LYS A 8 -10.52 -35.39 -20.53
N ALA A 9 -11.12 -36.53 -20.15
CA ALA A 9 -12.58 -36.70 -20.15
C ALA A 9 -13.30 -35.75 -19.19
N PHE A 10 -12.70 -35.45 -18.03
CA PHE A 10 -13.27 -34.54 -17.02
C PHE A 10 -13.33 -33.07 -17.48
N LEU A 11 -12.46 -32.66 -18.42
CA LEU A 11 -12.34 -31.26 -18.87
C LEU A 11 -13.12 -30.93 -20.16
N THR A 12 -13.65 -31.94 -20.84
CA THR A 12 -14.57 -31.79 -21.98
C THR A 12 -15.99 -31.42 -21.58
N GLU A 13 -16.32 -31.53 -20.29
CA GLU A 13 -17.68 -31.34 -19.81
C GLU A 13 -17.95 -29.84 -19.52
N LYS A 14 -19.04 -29.30 -20.08
CA LYS A 14 -19.47 -27.90 -19.94
C LYS A 14 -19.62 -27.47 -18.47
N SER A 15 -19.86 -28.44 -17.59
CA SER A 15 -19.91 -28.37 -16.12
C SER A 15 -18.56 -27.97 -15.50
N ALA A 16 -17.42 -28.47 -15.99
CA ALA A 16 -16.09 -28.19 -15.45
C ALA A 16 -15.64 -26.75 -15.72
N ARG A 17 -15.99 -26.18 -16.89
CA ARG A 17 -15.74 -24.76 -17.20
C ARG A 17 -16.60 -23.81 -16.34
N ALA A 18 -17.84 -24.20 -16.03
CA ALA A 18 -18.72 -23.45 -15.13
C ALA A 18 -18.25 -23.54 -13.67
N ALA A 19 -17.78 -24.72 -13.23
CA ALA A 19 -17.18 -24.92 -11.92
C ALA A 19 -15.87 -24.13 -11.76
N ALA A 20 -15.01 -24.11 -12.77
CA ALA A 20 -13.78 -23.30 -12.77
C ALA A 20 -14.07 -21.80 -12.72
N LYS A 21 -15.08 -21.31 -13.47
CA LYS A 21 -15.51 -19.90 -13.40
C LYS A 21 -16.12 -19.53 -12.04
N LYS A 22 -16.92 -20.42 -11.42
CA LYS A 22 -17.47 -20.22 -10.08
C LYS A 22 -16.39 -20.24 -9.01
N THR A 23 -15.42 -21.15 -9.12
CA THR A 23 -14.28 -21.26 -8.20
C THR A 23 -13.34 -20.07 -8.33
N LEU A 24 -13.07 -19.60 -9.55
CA LEU A 24 -12.29 -18.38 -9.81
C LEU A 24 -13.02 -17.12 -9.34
N SER A 25 -14.32 -17.01 -9.55
CA SER A 25 -15.13 -15.90 -9.03
C SER A 25 -15.13 -15.89 -7.50
N LEU A 26 -15.27 -17.05 -6.87
CA LEU A 26 -15.20 -17.20 -5.41
C LEU A 26 -13.80 -16.87 -4.87
N MET A 27 -12.73 -17.30 -5.55
CA MET A 27 -11.35 -16.99 -5.17
C MET A 27 -11.00 -15.51 -5.40
N LEU A 28 -11.48 -14.90 -6.47
CA LEU A 28 -11.33 -13.46 -6.73
C LEU A 28 -12.12 -12.63 -5.71
N LEU A 29 -13.28 -13.13 -5.28
CA LEU A 29 -14.11 -12.48 -4.26
C LEU A 29 -13.50 -12.65 -2.85
N VAL A 30 -12.91 -13.80 -2.53
CA VAL A 30 -12.11 -14.02 -1.32
C VAL A 30 -10.82 -13.19 -1.34
N PHE A 31 -10.16 -13.07 -2.49
CA PHE A 31 -9.00 -12.20 -2.67
C PHE A 31 -9.37 -10.73 -2.56
N CYS A 32 -10.47 -10.28 -3.17
CA CYS A 32 -11.01 -8.93 -2.99
C CYS A 32 -11.45 -8.69 -1.54
N MET A 33 -12.08 -9.65 -0.87
CA MET A 33 -12.44 -9.52 0.55
C MET A 33 -11.20 -9.50 1.46
N CYS A 34 -10.16 -10.25 1.14
CA CYS A 34 -8.86 -10.15 1.81
C CYS A 34 -8.21 -8.80 1.51
N CYS A 35 -8.21 -8.32 0.27
CA CYS A 35 -7.66 -7.02 -0.11
C CYS A 35 -8.41 -5.86 0.54
N ILE A 36 -9.74 -5.96 0.68
CA ILE A 36 -10.57 -4.98 1.41
C ILE A 36 -10.25 -5.03 2.90
N LYS A 37 -10.05 -6.21 3.50
CA LYS A 37 -9.56 -6.34 4.89
C LYS A 37 -8.11 -5.85 5.08
N LEU A 38 -7.24 -5.98 4.07
CA LEU A 38 -5.87 -5.45 4.09
C LEU A 38 -5.85 -3.92 3.87
N CYS A 39 -6.84 -3.36 3.16
CA CYS A 39 -7.00 -1.91 3.00
C CYS A 39 -7.73 -1.26 4.19
N ALA A 40 -8.43 -2.06 4.99
CA ALA A 40 -9.08 -1.68 6.23
C ALA A 40 -8.31 -2.22 7.43
N GLU A 41 -7.04 -1.83 7.56
CA GLU A 41 -6.40 -1.85 8.87
C GLU A 41 -7.05 -0.71 9.66
N ASP A 42 -8.14 -1.03 10.37
CA ASP A 42 -8.75 -0.13 11.34
C ASP A 42 -7.66 0.22 12.36
N THR A 43 -7.03 1.39 12.19
CA THR A 43 -6.10 1.94 13.17
C THR A 43 -6.79 1.85 14.53
N SER A 44 -6.16 1.15 15.48
CA SER A 44 -6.80 0.97 16.78
C SER A 44 -7.08 2.35 17.40
N PRO A 45 -8.17 2.51 18.18
CA PRO A 45 -8.46 3.81 18.80
C PRO A 45 -7.29 4.37 19.62
N ALA A 46 -6.47 3.51 20.22
CA ALA A 46 -5.27 3.91 20.93
C ALA A 46 -4.18 4.49 20.01
N GLU A 47 -3.89 3.84 18.88
CA GLU A 47 -2.93 4.36 17.89
C GLU A 47 -3.44 5.64 17.22
N ALA A 48 -4.75 5.72 16.96
CA ALA A 48 -5.40 6.91 16.43
C ALA A 48 -5.26 8.10 17.39
N GLN A 49 -5.41 7.86 18.69
CA GLN A 49 -5.22 8.86 19.74
C GLN A 49 -3.76 9.37 19.77
N VAL A 50 -2.77 8.46 19.75
CA VAL A 50 -1.35 8.84 19.69
C VAL A 50 -1.05 9.69 18.46
N MET A 51 -1.59 9.35 17.30
CA MET A 51 -1.41 10.13 16.07
C MET A 51 -1.98 11.55 16.18
N ARG A 52 -3.16 11.71 16.79
CA ARG A 52 -3.78 13.02 17.04
C ARG A 52 -2.95 13.89 17.98
N GLU A 53 -2.43 13.29 19.05
CA GLU A 53 -1.58 13.96 20.02
C GLU A 53 -0.25 14.41 19.41
N GLN A 54 0.38 13.56 18.58
CA GLN A 54 1.59 13.92 17.83
C GLN A 54 1.33 15.12 16.90
N PHE A 55 0.21 15.11 16.18
CA PHE A 55 -0.18 16.20 15.29
C PHE A 55 -0.36 17.52 16.06
N VAL A 56 -1.09 17.50 17.17
CA VAL A 56 -1.30 18.72 17.97
C VAL A 56 -0.02 19.18 18.67
N THR A 57 0.79 18.25 19.17
CA THR A 57 2.07 18.57 19.83
C THR A 57 3.02 19.26 18.87
N GLU A 58 3.09 18.80 17.62
CA GLU A 58 3.90 19.46 16.60
C GLU A 58 3.37 20.87 16.31
N ALA A 59 2.06 21.06 16.15
CA ALA A 59 1.48 22.38 15.92
C ALA A 59 1.80 23.37 17.06
N LYS A 60 1.79 22.90 18.31
CA LYS A 60 2.11 23.71 19.49
C LYS A 60 3.54 24.26 19.48
N LYS A 61 4.52 23.55 18.88
CA LYS A 61 5.92 24.03 18.79
C LYS A 61 6.06 25.30 17.96
N HIS A 62 5.13 25.54 17.04
CA HIS A 62 5.18 26.66 16.11
C HIS A 62 4.40 27.88 16.61
N VAL A 63 3.80 27.82 17.80
CA VAL A 63 3.11 28.99 18.40
C VAL A 63 4.12 30.14 18.57
N GLY A 64 3.75 31.31 18.06
CA GLY A 64 4.60 32.50 17.97
C GLY A 64 5.29 32.69 16.61
N ALA A 65 5.29 31.71 15.71
CA ALA A 65 5.87 31.87 14.39
C ALA A 65 5.11 32.91 13.54
N PRO A 66 5.79 33.79 12.79
CA PRO A 66 5.14 34.84 12.01
C PRO A 66 4.22 34.31 10.90
N TYR A 67 3.17 35.08 10.61
CA TYR A 67 2.29 34.81 9.48
C TYR A 67 2.91 35.34 8.18
N VAL A 68 2.94 34.50 7.15
CA VAL A 68 3.24 34.92 5.76
C VAL A 68 2.36 34.14 4.80
N LEU A 69 1.58 34.85 3.98
CA LEU A 69 0.72 34.24 2.96
C LEU A 69 1.54 33.34 2.04
N GLY A 70 1.14 32.08 1.87
CA GLY A 70 1.85 31.09 1.06
C GLY A 70 2.96 30.33 1.80
N ALA A 71 3.35 30.72 3.01
CA ALA A 71 4.45 30.07 3.74
C ALA A 71 4.05 28.70 4.34
N ILE A 72 5.00 27.76 4.33
CA ILE A 72 4.82 26.35 4.70
C ILE A 72 5.76 25.89 5.82
N GLY A 73 6.34 26.80 6.60
CA GLY A 73 7.29 26.48 7.67
C GLY A 73 8.75 26.33 7.22
N PRO A 74 9.65 26.00 8.17
CA PRO A 74 9.37 25.84 9.60
C PRO A 74 9.23 27.17 10.35
N ASP A 75 9.78 28.27 9.83
CA ASP A 75 9.90 29.52 10.61
C ASP A 75 8.73 30.49 10.38
N LYS A 76 7.93 30.29 9.33
CA LYS A 76 6.80 31.16 8.94
C LYS A 76 5.68 30.35 8.33
N PHE A 77 4.43 30.72 8.59
CA PHE A 77 3.27 29.94 8.14
C PHE A 77 2.13 30.82 7.63
N ASP A 78 1.35 30.32 6.66
CA ASP A 78 -0.06 30.70 6.57
C ASP A 78 -0.96 29.65 7.25
N CYS A 79 -2.27 29.91 7.30
CA CYS A 79 -3.21 29.06 8.03
C CYS A 79 -3.20 27.59 7.57
N SER A 80 -3.20 27.33 6.26
CA SER A 80 -3.18 25.97 5.73
C SER A 80 -1.76 25.40 5.60
N GLY A 81 -0.75 26.27 5.57
CA GLY A 81 0.67 25.93 5.58
C GLY A 81 1.11 25.38 6.92
N LEU A 82 0.57 25.92 8.02
CA LEU A 82 0.74 25.34 9.36
C LEU A 82 0.18 23.91 9.41
N VAL A 83 -1.04 23.69 8.92
CA VAL A 83 -1.67 22.36 8.87
C VAL A 83 -0.85 21.40 7.99
N TYR A 84 -0.47 21.87 6.80
CA TYR A 84 0.32 21.10 5.85
C TYR A 84 1.66 20.66 6.44
N TYR A 85 2.41 21.60 7.02
CA TYR A 85 3.70 21.33 7.64
C TYR A 85 3.55 20.38 8.84
N THR A 86 2.63 20.68 9.75
CA THR A 86 2.39 19.87 10.95
C THR A 86 2.06 18.43 10.56
N ALA A 87 1.17 18.22 9.59
CA ALA A 87 0.78 16.89 9.15
C ALA A 87 1.94 16.15 8.48
N ARG A 88 2.74 16.86 7.68
CA ARG A 88 3.91 16.29 7.00
C ARG A 88 4.99 15.89 8.00
N GLU A 89 5.26 16.70 9.01
CA GLU A 89 6.35 16.46 9.95
C GLU A 89 5.99 15.48 11.06
N SER A 90 4.80 15.57 11.65
CA SER A 90 4.42 14.74 12.81
C SER A 90 3.92 13.35 12.43
N ILE A 91 3.04 13.26 11.44
CA ILE A 91 2.29 12.04 11.09
C ILE A 91 2.47 11.61 9.64
N LYS A 92 3.38 12.28 8.92
CA LYS A 92 3.86 11.88 7.59
C LYS A 92 2.76 11.83 6.52
N LYS A 93 1.69 12.63 6.69
CA LYS A 93 0.59 12.76 5.72
C LYS A 93 0.76 13.99 4.85
N GLN A 94 0.67 13.80 3.53
CA GLN A 94 0.55 14.91 2.59
C GLN A 94 -0.91 15.36 2.51
N LEU A 95 -1.15 16.62 2.88
CA LEU A 95 -2.48 17.22 2.79
C LEU A 95 -2.54 18.24 1.65
N PRO A 96 -3.74 18.57 1.13
CA PRO A 96 -3.90 19.68 0.22
C PRO A 96 -3.42 21.01 0.80
N ARG A 97 -2.87 21.89 -0.04
CA ARG A 97 -2.18 23.11 0.41
C ARG A 97 -3.12 24.25 0.85
N THR A 98 -4.37 24.28 0.38
CA THR A 98 -5.30 25.40 0.61
C THR A 98 -6.41 25.02 1.58
N ALA A 99 -6.90 25.98 2.37
CA ALA A 99 -8.01 25.76 3.31
C ALA A 99 -9.26 25.18 2.63
N LYS A 100 -9.58 25.63 1.41
CA LYS A 100 -10.69 25.10 0.60
C LYS A 100 -10.47 23.63 0.22
N ALA A 101 -9.25 23.27 -0.21
CA ALA A 101 -8.96 21.90 -0.59
C ALA A 101 -8.91 20.96 0.64
N LEU A 102 -8.44 21.46 1.79
CA LEU A 102 -8.52 20.75 3.06
C LEU A 102 -9.98 20.48 3.47
N TYR A 103 -10.85 21.48 3.35
CA TYR A 103 -12.28 21.31 3.63
C TYR A 103 -12.91 20.20 2.78
N ASN A 104 -12.61 20.15 1.48
CA ASN A 104 -13.10 19.12 0.57
C ASN A 104 -12.47 17.73 0.82
N TYR A 105 -11.28 17.68 1.41
CA TYR A 105 -10.56 16.44 1.72
C TYR A 105 -11.05 15.79 3.02
N CYS A 106 -11.43 16.59 4.01
CA CYS A 106 -11.88 16.11 5.31
C CYS A 106 -13.31 15.53 5.28
N ARG A 107 -13.56 14.56 6.15
CA ARG A 107 -14.93 14.14 6.51
C ARG A 107 -15.51 15.18 7.45
N ILE A 108 -16.56 15.89 7.05
CA ILE A 108 -17.23 16.85 7.93
C ILE A 108 -17.99 16.11 9.04
N VAL A 109 -17.77 16.50 10.29
CA VAL A 109 -18.35 15.86 11.47
C VAL A 109 -19.21 16.85 12.27
N PRO A 110 -20.27 16.37 12.96
CA PRO A 110 -21.03 17.19 13.89
C PRO A 110 -20.15 17.74 15.01
N ASP A 111 -20.52 18.91 15.53
CA ASP A 111 -19.71 19.61 16.55
C ASP A 111 -19.51 18.81 17.84
N LYS A 112 -20.49 17.97 18.20
CA LYS A 112 -20.45 17.05 19.35
C LYS A 112 -19.39 15.93 19.19
N ASP A 113 -19.02 15.62 17.96
CA ASP A 113 -18.09 14.54 17.62
C ASP A 113 -16.67 15.06 17.41
N LYS A 114 -16.43 16.37 17.63
CA LYS A 114 -15.10 16.98 17.54
C LYS A 114 -14.10 16.28 18.44
N GLU A 115 -12.92 16.02 17.88
CA GLU A 115 -11.79 15.41 18.55
C GLU A 115 -10.54 16.27 18.37
N VAL A 116 -9.66 16.25 19.37
CA VAL A 116 -8.35 16.88 19.30
C VAL A 116 -7.63 16.44 18.01
N GLY A 117 -7.05 17.40 17.29
CA GLY A 117 -6.42 17.20 15.99
C GLY A 117 -7.35 17.32 14.78
N ASP A 118 -8.66 17.46 14.96
CA ASP A 118 -9.56 17.81 13.86
C ASP A 118 -9.31 19.24 13.35
N LEU A 119 -9.72 19.51 12.10
CA LEU A 119 -9.56 20.83 11.48
C LEU A 119 -10.84 21.65 11.63
N LEU A 120 -10.71 22.88 12.11
CA LEU A 120 -11.79 23.84 12.18
C LEU A 120 -11.70 24.80 10.99
N PHE A 121 -12.81 24.95 10.27
CA PHE A 121 -12.88 25.79 9.09
C PHE A 121 -13.71 27.04 9.34
N PHE A 122 -13.24 28.16 8.79
CA PHE A 122 -13.83 29.47 9.02
C PHE A 122 -13.98 30.26 7.73
N LYS A 123 -14.95 31.19 7.76
CA LYS A 123 -15.16 32.23 6.76
C LYS A 123 -14.75 33.58 7.36
N THR A 124 -13.48 33.95 7.22
CA THR A 124 -12.92 35.21 7.73
C THR A 124 -13.03 36.37 6.76
N ASN A 125 -13.25 36.10 5.48
CA ASN A 125 -13.55 37.11 4.47
C ASN A 125 -14.54 36.56 3.41
N ASN A 126 -14.96 37.42 2.48
CA ASN A 126 -15.98 37.11 1.47
C ASN A 126 -15.43 36.55 0.14
N THR A 127 -14.14 36.23 0.06
CA THR A 127 -13.54 35.75 -1.20
C THR A 127 -13.91 34.30 -1.53
N ALA A 128 -14.25 33.49 -0.52
CA ALA A 128 -14.68 32.10 -0.69
C ALA A 128 -15.54 31.63 0.50
N PRO A 129 -16.26 30.50 0.37
CA PRO A 129 -17.01 29.91 1.48
C PRO A 129 -16.14 29.50 2.68
N ILE A 130 -14.91 29.03 2.41
CA ILE A 130 -13.90 28.68 3.41
C ILE A 130 -12.62 29.46 3.08
N THR A 131 -12.15 30.26 4.04
CA THR A 131 -11.03 31.20 3.83
C THR A 131 -9.95 31.07 4.89
N HIS A 132 -10.23 30.36 5.99
CA HIS A 132 -9.27 30.12 7.07
C HIS A 132 -9.44 28.73 7.68
N VAL A 133 -8.37 28.20 8.26
CA VAL A 133 -8.35 26.88 8.92
C VAL A 133 -7.51 26.92 10.19
N GLY A 134 -7.92 26.15 11.19
CA GLY A 134 -7.18 25.94 12.44
C GLY A 134 -7.22 24.47 12.90
N ILE A 135 -6.31 24.11 13.80
CA ILE A 135 -6.19 22.76 14.38
C ILE A 135 -6.85 22.77 15.75
N TYR A 136 -7.87 21.94 15.97
CA TYR A 136 -8.58 21.85 17.24
C TYR A 136 -7.69 21.20 18.31
N ILE A 137 -7.62 21.82 19.49
CA ILE A 137 -6.76 21.34 20.60
C ILE A 137 -7.56 21.00 21.87
N GLY A 138 -8.88 20.87 21.77
CA GLY A 138 -9.78 20.63 22.90
C GLY A 138 -10.32 21.92 23.50
N ASN A 139 -11.30 21.80 24.41
CA ASN A 139 -11.85 22.92 25.19
C ASN A 139 -12.29 24.14 24.36
N ASN A 140 -12.85 23.94 23.16
CA ASN A 140 -13.20 25.02 22.23
C ASN A 140 -12.01 25.90 21.83
N GLN A 141 -10.78 25.41 21.94
CA GLN A 141 -9.55 26.10 21.54
C GLN A 141 -8.95 25.49 20.28
N PHE A 142 -8.23 26.30 19.51
CA PHE A 142 -7.56 25.88 18.29
C PHE A 142 -6.31 26.69 18.01
N ILE A 143 -5.36 26.09 17.28
CA ILE A 143 -4.14 26.75 16.81
C ILE A 143 -4.34 27.15 15.35
N SER A 144 -4.03 28.39 15.00
CA SER A 144 -3.99 28.82 13.59
C SER A 144 -3.01 29.97 13.38
N ALA A 145 -2.52 30.13 12.15
CA ALA A 145 -1.68 31.26 11.77
C ALA A 145 -2.55 32.40 11.22
N ILE A 146 -2.57 33.56 11.87
CA ILE A 146 -3.40 34.71 11.48
C ILE A 146 -2.59 35.92 11.04
N SER A 147 -3.10 36.61 10.02
CA SER A 147 -2.43 37.76 9.38
C SER A 147 -2.65 39.09 10.09
N ASP A 148 -3.71 39.21 10.88
CA ASP A 148 -4.19 40.47 11.43
C ASP A 148 -4.93 40.24 12.75
N GLY A 149 -5.05 41.28 13.57
CA GLY A 149 -5.65 41.26 14.90
C GLY A 149 -4.66 41.66 16.00
N PRO A 150 -5.10 41.63 17.28
CA PRO A 150 -4.27 42.06 18.41
C PRO A 150 -3.04 41.16 18.64
N ASN A 151 -3.06 39.92 18.15
CA ASN A 151 -1.92 39.01 18.17
C ASN A 151 -1.83 38.35 16.79
N THR A 152 -0.71 38.52 16.07
CA THR A 152 -0.51 37.93 14.74
C THR A 152 0.45 36.74 14.76
N GLY A 153 0.44 35.93 13.71
CA GLY A 153 1.26 34.71 13.62
C GLY A 153 0.49 33.47 14.08
N VAL A 154 1.21 32.39 14.40
CA VAL A 154 0.64 31.16 14.92
C VAL A 154 0.23 31.38 16.38
N ILE A 155 -1.07 31.38 16.65
CA ILE A 155 -1.62 31.63 17.98
C ILE A 155 -2.65 30.58 18.37
N ILE A 156 -2.92 30.49 19.68
CA ILE A 156 -4.07 29.76 20.22
C ILE A 156 -5.24 30.74 20.34
N SER A 157 -6.37 30.37 19.74
CA SER A 157 -7.64 31.11 19.79
C SER A 157 -8.75 30.22 20.34
N SER A 158 -9.90 30.82 20.70
CA SER A 158 -11.07 30.08 21.14
C SER A 158 -12.29 30.35 20.26
N LEU A 159 -13.06 29.29 19.98
CA LEU A 159 -14.37 29.37 19.33
C LEU A 159 -15.39 30.18 20.14
N LYS A 160 -15.13 30.42 21.44
CA LYS A 160 -15.98 31.27 22.29
C LYS A 160 -15.75 32.77 22.07
N GLN A 161 -14.67 33.16 21.39
CA GLN A 161 -14.38 34.57 21.11
C GLN A 161 -15.38 35.14 20.10
N ASP A 162 -15.84 36.38 20.33
CA ASP A 162 -16.82 37.07 19.48
C ASP A 162 -16.39 37.18 18.02
N TYR A 163 -15.07 37.23 17.77
CA TYR A 163 -14.55 37.25 16.40
C TYR A 163 -14.72 35.90 15.68
N TRP A 164 -14.42 34.78 16.36
CA TRP A 164 -14.38 33.45 15.74
C TRP A 164 -15.73 32.75 15.70
N LYS A 165 -16.56 32.95 16.73
CA LYS A 165 -17.88 32.33 16.85
C LYS A 165 -18.76 32.51 15.60
N PRO A 166 -18.97 33.72 15.06
CA PRO A 166 -19.80 33.91 13.86
C PRO A 166 -19.10 33.48 12.55
N LYS A 167 -17.78 33.25 12.59
CA LYS A 167 -16.98 32.87 11.41
C LYS A 167 -16.77 31.37 11.30
N TYR A 168 -17.05 30.62 12.36
CA TYR A 168 -16.92 29.17 12.37
C TYR A 168 -17.96 28.54 11.44
N VAL A 169 -17.49 27.69 10.52
CA VAL A 169 -18.34 27.06 9.50
C VAL A 169 -18.52 25.57 9.78
N ALA A 170 -17.43 24.85 10.04
CA ALA A 170 -17.47 23.39 10.15
C ALA A 170 -16.24 22.81 10.83
N CYS A 171 -16.38 21.57 11.32
CA CYS A 171 -15.28 20.70 11.71
C CYS A 171 -15.06 19.62 10.66
N GLY A 172 -13.82 19.40 10.26
CA GLY A 172 -13.42 18.29 9.39
C GLY A 172 -12.43 17.36 10.06
N GLN A 173 -12.75 16.08 10.02
CA GLN A 173 -11.92 14.98 10.49
C GLN A 173 -11.19 14.33 9.32
N PHE A 174 -9.86 14.25 9.41
CA PHE A 174 -9.01 13.51 8.46
C PHE A 174 -8.15 12.43 9.12
N LEU A 175 -8.14 12.40 10.45
CA LEU A 175 -7.48 11.39 11.27
C LEU A 175 -8.52 10.35 11.71
N PRO A 176 -8.13 9.07 11.90
CA PRO A 176 -8.99 8.08 12.53
C PRO A 176 -9.47 8.56 13.91
N SER A 177 -10.67 8.18 14.34
CA SER A 177 -11.19 8.56 15.66
C SER A 177 -10.42 7.85 16.77
N GLY A 178 -9.99 8.60 17.79
CA GLY A 178 -9.41 8.05 19.02
C GLY A 178 -10.48 7.57 20.00
N LYS A 179 -11.75 7.96 19.79
CA LYS A 179 -12.88 7.46 20.59
C LYS A 179 -13.18 6.02 20.21
N ARG A 180 -13.31 5.13 21.21
CA ARG A 180 -13.93 3.81 20.98
C ARG A 180 -15.35 4.06 20.48
N LYS A 181 -15.78 3.37 19.42
CA LYS A 181 -17.20 3.36 19.03
C LYS A 181 -17.98 2.86 20.25
N ALA A 182 -18.68 3.76 20.92
CA ALA A 182 -19.71 3.36 21.87
C ALA A 182 -20.72 2.56 21.04
N ASN A 183 -20.88 1.27 21.35
CA ASN A 183 -22.07 0.56 20.91
C ASN A 183 -23.26 1.40 21.36
N SER A 184 -24.12 1.73 20.42
CA SER A 184 -25.43 2.30 20.71
C SER A 184 -26.26 1.22 21.37
N ASP A 185 -26.00 0.95 22.65
CA ASP A 185 -26.91 0.28 23.57
C ASP A 185 -26.67 0.91 24.95
N SER A 186 -27.76 1.42 25.49
CA SER A 186 -27.92 2.21 26.70
C SER A 186 -27.17 1.71 27.95
N ASN A 187 -26.45 2.60 28.64
CA ASN A 187 -26.84 3.14 29.95
C ASN A 187 -25.67 3.91 30.57
N GLU A 188 -25.99 5.11 31.08
CA GLU A 188 -25.13 5.92 31.93
C GLU A 188 -24.65 5.14 33.16
N THR A 189 -23.41 5.40 33.57
CA THR A 189 -23.07 5.66 34.97
C THR A 189 -21.70 6.34 35.02
N ASP A 190 -21.70 7.49 35.69
CA ASP A 190 -20.55 8.30 36.08
C ASP A 190 -19.45 7.47 36.74
N PHE A 191 -18.17 7.83 36.53
CA PHE A 191 -17.13 7.81 37.57
C PHE A 191 -15.98 8.78 37.20
N GLU A 192 -16.01 9.90 37.90
CA GLU A 192 -14.96 10.70 38.56
C GLU A 192 -13.49 10.69 38.05
N GLU A 193 -12.95 11.92 37.98
CA GLU A 193 -11.53 12.26 37.86
C GLU A 193 -10.73 11.71 39.06
N GLU A 194 -9.61 11.03 38.82
CA GLU A 194 -8.48 11.03 39.76
C GLU A 194 -7.13 11.12 39.04
N ASP A 195 -6.45 12.22 39.34
CA ASP A 195 -5.05 12.44 39.66
C ASP A 195 -3.90 11.92 38.77
N PHE A 196 -3.27 12.95 38.20
CA PHE A 196 -1.93 13.02 37.64
C PHE A 196 -0.88 12.73 38.72
N VAL A 197 -0.10 11.65 38.59
CA VAL A 197 1.19 11.50 39.29
C VAL A 197 2.33 11.43 38.28
N ASP A 198 3.24 12.36 38.51
CA ASP A 198 4.44 12.73 37.79
C ASP A 198 5.49 11.61 37.90
N GLU A 199 5.98 11.06 36.77
CA GLU A 199 7.24 10.30 36.78
C GLU A 199 8.19 10.78 35.67
N LYS A 200 9.26 11.42 36.14
CA LYS A 200 10.38 11.93 35.37
C LYS A 200 11.30 10.79 34.90
N LYS A 201 11.75 10.96 33.66
CA LYS A 201 13.02 10.50 33.04
C LYS A 201 13.09 9.06 32.53
N SER A 202 13.03 8.96 31.20
CA SER A 202 14.17 8.46 30.42
C SER A 202 14.15 9.07 29.02
N SER A 203 15.18 9.85 28.74
CA SER A 203 15.48 10.43 27.44
C SER A 203 15.74 9.32 26.42
N GLY A 204 14.94 9.28 25.36
CA GLY A 204 15.13 8.39 24.22
C GLY A 204 14.51 9.02 22.98
N ASN A 205 15.18 10.04 22.45
CA ASN A 205 14.80 10.76 21.23
C ASN A 205 14.60 9.76 20.07
N SER A 206 13.37 9.57 19.60
CA SER A 206 13.09 8.84 18.35
C SER A 206 11.95 9.52 17.62
N GLY A 207 12.27 10.65 16.99
CA GLY A 207 11.45 11.20 15.92
C GLY A 207 11.21 10.13 14.85
N SER A 208 9.95 9.95 14.47
CA SER A 208 9.55 9.11 13.34
C SER A 208 10.08 9.75 12.06
N ASN A 209 11.33 9.44 11.72
CA ASN A 209 11.84 9.65 10.38
C ASN A 209 10.95 8.85 9.42
N ILE A 210 10.38 9.48 8.38
CA ILE A 210 10.19 8.75 7.12
C ILE A 210 11.62 8.46 6.68
N SER A 211 12.16 7.36 7.18
CA SER A 211 13.39 6.87 6.66
C SER A 211 13.00 6.03 5.45
N PHE A 212 13.56 6.39 4.30
CA PHE A 212 14.02 5.39 3.34
C PHE A 212 15.13 4.56 4.04
N LYS A 213 14.81 3.89 5.15
CA LYS A 213 15.68 2.89 5.77
C LYS A 213 15.66 1.73 4.79
N GLY A 214 16.85 1.23 4.46
CA GLY A 214 17.04 0.14 3.50
C GLY A 214 15.95 -0.91 3.64
N SER A 215 15.21 -1.14 2.56
CA SER A 215 13.94 -1.88 2.57
C SER A 215 14.11 -3.37 2.83
N SER A 216 15.33 -3.83 3.13
CA SER A 216 15.67 -5.24 3.24
C SER A 216 15.02 -5.87 4.47
N TYR A 217 14.44 -7.06 4.29
CA TYR A 217 14.17 -7.97 5.39
C TYR A 217 15.44 -8.69 5.90
N TYR A 218 16.59 -8.45 5.26
CA TYR A 218 17.90 -8.92 5.69
C TYR A 218 18.15 -8.60 7.17
N ASN A 219 18.22 -9.65 7.99
CA ASN A 219 18.49 -9.53 9.41
C ASN A 219 19.39 -10.68 9.87
N PRO A 220 20.70 -10.45 10.04
CA PRO A 220 21.63 -11.50 10.45
C PRO A 220 21.39 -11.98 11.89
N LYS A 221 20.66 -11.22 12.70
CA LYS A 221 20.30 -11.53 14.10
C LYS A 221 18.91 -12.15 14.23
N ALA A 222 18.21 -12.43 13.13
CA ALA A 222 16.89 -13.05 13.20
C ALA A 222 16.99 -14.49 13.73
N GLU A 223 15.99 -14.87 14.55
CA GLU A 223 15.86 -16.19 15.16
C GLU A 223 14.43 -16.73 14.97
N GLY A 224 14.27 -18.04 15.06
CA GLY A 224 12.96 -18.69 14.88
C GLY A 224 12.33 -18.37 13.51
N LEU A 225 11.05 -18.01 13.49
CA LEU A 225 10.31 -17.67 12.27
C LEU A 225 10.60 -16.27 11.71
N ASP A 226 11.32 -15.43 12.45
CA ASP A 226 11.71 -14.09 11.98
C ASP A 226 12.80 -14.16 10.88
N VAL A 227 13.41 -15.34 10.66
CA VAL A 227 14.38 -15.59 9.57
C VAL A 227 13.73 -15.77 8.20
N LEU A 228 12.39 -15.82 8.14
CA LEU A 228 11.63 -16.04 6.92
C LEU A 228 10.79 -14.82 6.56
N ALA A 229 10.80 -14.46 5.28
CA ALA A 229 9.87 -13.53 4.70
C ALA A 229 9.06 -14.22 3.59
N ALA A 230 7.76 -14.01 3.58
CA ALA A 230 6.87 -14.48 2.52
C ALA A 230 6.40 -13.29 1.68
N ASP A 231 6.37 -13.47 0.37
CA ASP A 231 5.82 -12.48 -0.55
C ASP A 231 4.82 -13.10 -1.53
N ALA A 232 3.84 -12.29 -1.91
CA ALA A 232 2.87 -12.56 -2.96
C ALA A 232 2.89 -11.40 -3.95
N SER A 233 2.93 -11.71 -5.24
CA SER A 233 3.01 -10.74 -6.33
C SER A 233 1.93 -11.03 -7.36
N LEU A 234 1.17 -9.99 -7.75
CA LEU A 234 0.19 -10.07 -8.82
C LEU A 234 0.69 -9.22 -10.00
N PHE A 235 0.67 -9.80 -11.19
CA PHE A 235 1.23 -9.21 -12.39
C PHE A 235 0.25 -9.17 -13.55
N CYS A 236 0.43 -8.14 -14.37
CA CYS A 236 -0.08 -8.08 -15.72
C CYS A 236 1.07 -8.33 -16.69
N ASP A 237 0.87 -9.31 -17.57
CA ASP A 237 1.90 -9.80 -18.47
C ASP A 237 1.71 -9.16 -19.84
N TRP A 238 2.80 -8.66 -20.41
CA TRP A 238 2.80 -8.03 -21.71
C TRP A 238 4.10 -8.30 -22.48
N SER A 239 4.05 -8.15 -23.79
CA SER A 239 5.23 -8.21 -24.66
C SER A 239 5.12 -7.16 -25.76
N LEU A 240 6.26 -6.70 -26.26
CA LEU A 240 6.34 -5.84 -27.44
C LEU A 240 6.88 -6.58 -28.66
N ILE A 241 7.39 -7.81 -28.49
CA ILE A 241 8.15 -8.51 -29.53
C ILE A 241 7.28 -9.57 -30.20
N SER A 242 7.08 -9.40 -31.51
CA SER A 242 6.51 -10.40 -32.40
C SER A 242 7.50 -10.81 -33.48
N PRO A 243 7.33 -11.97 -34.15
CA PRO A 243 8.25 -12.41 -35.20
C PRO A 243 8.48 -11.36 -36.30
N ASN A 244 7.44 -10.59 -36.64
CA ASN A 244 7.45 -9.67 -37.79
C ASN A 244 7.12 -8.21 -37.42
N SER A 245 6.93 -7.87 -36.14
CA SER A 245 6.53 -6.52 -35.73
C SER A 245 6.87 -6.22 -34.26
N PHE A 246 6.94 -4.94 -33.93
CA PHE A 246 7.06 -4.45 -32.56
C PHE A 246 5.74 -3.81 -32.14
N MET A 247 4.88 -4.57 -31.47
CA MET A 247 3.56 -4.10 -31.05
C MET A 247 3.22 -4.62 -29.66
N PHE A 248 2.53 -3.79 -28.89
CA PHE A 248 2.06 -4.16 -27.56
C PHE A 248 1.07 -5.33 -27.64
N GLN A 249 1.35 -6.37 -26.87
CA GLN A 249 0.55 -7.57 -26.76
C GLN A 249 0.31 -7.88 -25.29
N TRP A 250 -0.96 -7.96 -24.94
CA TRP A 250 -1.37 -8.47 -23.65
C TRP A 250 -1.20 -9.99 -23.63
N ARG A 251 -0.41 -10.50 -22.68
CA ARG A 251 -0.07 -11.93 -22.57
C ARG A 251 -0.99 -12.62 -21.56
N GLY A 252 -1.28 -11.95 -20.45
CA GLY A 252 -2.17 -12.43 -19.41
C GLY A 252 -1.87 -11.94 -18.01
N ILE A 253 -2.10 -12.80 -17.01
CA ILE A 253 -2.06 -12.45 -15.59
C ILE A 253 -1.32 -13.56 -14.83
N ASP A 254 -0.43 -13.15 -13.95
CA ASP A 254 0.39 -14.03 -13.13
C ASP A 254 0.24 -13.73 -11.65
N LEU A 255 0.17 -14.79 -10.84
CA LEU A 255 0.29 -14.73 -9.40
C LEU A 255 1.55 -15.50 -8.98
N HIS A 256 2.52 -14.83 -8.36
CA HIS A 256 3.71 -15.46 -7.81
C HIS A 256 3.68 -15.41 -6.28
N THR A 257 4.07 -16.50 -5.65
CA THR A 257 4.33 -16.58 -4.22
C THR A 257 5.77 -17.01 -4.00
N ASN A 258 6.41 -16.53 -2.94
CA ASN A 258 7.79 -16.88 -2.65
C ASN A 258 8.06 -16.77 -1.15
N VAL A 259 8.85 -17.70 -0.62
CA VAL A 259 9.34 -17.67 0.76
C VAL A 259 10.85 -17.58 0.70
N ARG A 260 11.44 -16.65 1.45
CA ARG A 260 12.86 -16.33 1.42
C ARG A 260 13.48 -16.41 2.80
N TYR A 261 14.73 -16.85 2.83
CA TYR A 261 15.56 -16.87 4.02
C TYR A 261 16.38 -15.58 4.12
N THR A 262 16.16 -14.79 5.16
CA THR A 262 16.61 -13.40 5.25
C THR A 262 17.87 -13.21 6.10
N LYS A 263 18.51 -14.29 6.57
CA LYS A 263 19.73 -14.17 7.40
C LYS A 263 20.98 -13.86 6.58
N TRP A 264 20.94 -14.06 5.26
CA TRP A 264 22.08 -13.88 4.35
C TRP A 264 21.87 -12.68 3.43
N PRO A 265 22.94 -11.96 3.04
CA PRO A 265 22.83 -10.80 2.14
C PRO A 265 22.23 -11.16 0.77
N LEU A 266 22.52 -12.38 0.31
CA LEU A 266 21.79 -13.02 -0.77
C LEU A 266 20.74 -13.91 -0.13
N GLU A 267 19.47 -13.55 -0.28
CA GLU A 267 18.35 -14.20 0.37
C GLU A 267 17.83 -15.33 -0.55
N PRO A 268 18.20 -16.61 -0.34
CA PRO A 268 17.67 -17.70 -1.13
C PRO A 268 16.19 -17.89 -0.83
N GLY A 269 15.42 -18.27 -1.82
CA GLY A 269 14.00 -18.49 -1.68
C GLY A 269 13.45 -19.57 -2.61
N PHE A 270 12.24 -19.99 -2.28
CA PHE A 270 11.47 -20.93 -3.04
C PHE A 270 10.06 -20.39 -3.26
N GLY A 271 9.62 -20.43 -4.50
CA GLY A 271 8.37 -19.84 -4.92
C GLY A 271 7.57 -20.72 -5.87
N LEU A 272 6.28 -20.42 -5.93
CA LEU A 272 5.31 -21.05 -6.79
C LEU A 272 4.55 -19.96 -7.53
N GLY A 273 4.43 -20.09 -8.86
CA GLY A 273 3.60 -19.21 -9.66
C GLY A 273 2.38 -19.91 -10.24
N PHE A 274 1.40 -19.10 -10.61
CA PHE A 274 0.22 -19.48 -11.36
C PHE A 274 0.06 -18.49 -12.51
N ARG A 275 0.32 -18.98 -13.72
CA ARG A 275 0.43 -18.16 -14.92
C ARG A 275 -0.65 -18.46 -15.92
N PHE A 276 -1.47 -17.46 -16.23
CA PHE A 276 -2.54 -17.57 -17.22
C PHE A 276 -2.13 -16.84 -18.49
N ASN A 277 -1.54 -17.56 -19.43
CA ASN A 277 -1.11 -17.01 -20.71
C ASN A 277 -2.25 -17.13 -21.74
N TYR A 278 -3.16 -16.16 -21.76
CA TYR A 278 -4.28 -16.14 -22.69
C TYR A 278 -3.82 -16.12 -24.14
N GLY A 279 -2.74 -15.39 -24.42
CA GLY A 279 -2.18 -15.29 -25.75
C GLY A 279 -1.76 -16.64 -26.34
N MET A 280 -1.21 -17.53 -25.50
CA MET A 280 -0.81 -18.87 -25.93
C MET A 280 -1.84 -19.97 -25.65
N GLY A 281 -2.91 -19.67 -24.92
CA GLY A 281 -3.91 -20.65 -24.52
C GLY A 281 -3.41 -21.66 -23.48
N VAL A 282 -2.42 -21.31 -22.66
CA VAL A 282 -1.84 -22.21 -21.66
C VAL A 282 -1.92 -21.65 -20.25
N PHE A 283 -2.02 -22.60 -19.32
CA PHE A 283 -1.86 -22.34 -17.89
C PHE A 283 -0.56 -22.96 -17.41
N GLN A 284 0.25 -22.21 -16.69
CA GLN A 284 1.58 -22.62 -16.27
C GLN A 284 1.76 -22.52 -14.76
N ILE A 285 2.47 -23.48 -14.18
CA ILE A 285 2.84 -23.50 -12.77
C ILE A 285 4.37 -23.54 -12.68
N PRO A 286 5.04 -22.37 -12.68
CA PRO A 286 6.48 -22.29 -12.45
C PRO A 286 6.82 -22.60 -10.99
N LEU A 287 7.82 -23.46 -10.78
CA LEU A 287 8.51 -23.62 -9.51
C LEU A 287 9.79 -22.80 -9.57
N MET A 288 9.94 -21.83 -8.68
CA MET A 288 10.97 -20.81 -8.75
C MET A 288 11.96 -20.98 -7.60
N PHE A 289 13.20 -21.34 -7.92
CA PHE A 289 14.32 -21.13 -7.01
C PHE A 289 14.80 -19.71 -7.20
N SER A 290 14.72 -18.90 -6.15
CA SER A 290 15.01 -17.47 -6.22
C SER A 290 16.19 -17.09 -5.34
N ALA A 291 16.86 -16.01 -5.72
CA ALA A 291 17.87 -15.35 -4.90
C ALA A 291 17.60 -13.85 -4.97
N THR A 292 17.31 -13.24 -3.81
CA THR A 292 17.01 -11.80 -3.72
C THR A 292 18.21 -11.05 -3.13
N VAL A 293 18.51 -9.89 -3.70
CA VAL A 293 19.49 -8.94 -3.18
C VAL A 293 18.75 -7.67 -2.74
N ASN A 294 18.83 -7.37 -1.44
CA ASN A 294 18.35 -6.11 -0.84
C ASN A 294 16.89 -5.74 -1.15
N ASP A 295 15.99 -6.73 -1.32
CA ASP A 295 14.57 -6.54 -1.70
C ASP A 295 14.29 -5.76 -3.02
N TYR A 296 15.32 -5.38 -3.77
CA TYR A 296 15.20 -4.65 -5.04
C TYR A 296 15.34 -5.57 -6.24
N PHE A 297 16.29 -6.50 -6.17
CA PHE A 297 16.63 -7.38 -7.28
C PHE A 297 16.37 -8.82 -6.88
N ARG A 298 15.65 -9.56 -7.72
CA ARG A 298 15.46 -11.00 -7.55
C ARG A 298 15.74 -11.70 -8.86
N PHE A 299 16.62 -12.68 -8.80
CA PHE A 299 16.80 -13.66 -9.86
C PHE A 299 16.01 -14.90 -9.52
N TYR A 300 15.42 -15.54 -10.51
CA TYR A 300 14.77 -16.83 -10.30
C TYR A 300 14.88 -17.72 -11.52
N ALA A 301 14.92 -19.02 -11.27
CA ALA A 301 14.89 -20.03 -12.31
C ALA A 301 14.24 -21.31 -11.79
N GLY A 302 13.73 -22.13 -12.70
CA GLY A 302 13.26 -23.46 -12.35
C GLY A 302 12.37 -24.11 -13.41
N PRO A 303 11.78 -25.28 -13.10
CA PRO A 303 10.91 -25.98 -14.02
C PRO A 303 9.54 -25.29 -14.13
N VAL A 304 8.86 -25.50 -15.26
CA VAL A 304 7.50 -25.01 -15.49
C VAL A 304 6.60 -26.15 -15.92
N ILE A 305 5.55 -26.39 -15.15
CA ILE A 305 4.51 -27.34 -15.53
C ILE A 305 3.50 -26.59 -16.39
N THR A 306 3.30 -27.03 -17.63
CA THR A 306 2.40 -26.36 -18.58
C THR A 306 1.20 -27.25 -18.89
N PHE A 307 0.01 -26.66 -18.80
CA PHE A 307 -1.26 -27.28 -19.13
C PHE A 307 -1.89 -26.59 -20.34
N GLY A 308 -2.45 -27.37 -21.25
CA GLY A 308 -3.04 -26.89 -22.50
C GLY A 308 -2.10 -27.07 -23.70
N ASN A 309 -2.61 -26.71 -24.88
CA ASN A 309 -1.84 -26.73 -26.12
C ASN A 309 -1.39 -25.32 -26.42
N ALA A 310 -0.08 -25.07 -26.31
CA ALA A 310 0.47 -23.75 -26.55
C ALA A 310 0.50 -23.45 -28.05
N ARG A 311 0.01 -22.28 -28.42
CA ARG A 311 0.04 -21.76 -29.80
C ARG A 311 0.70 -20.41 -29.85
N MET A 312 1.58 -20.20 -30.82
CA MET A 312 2.16 -18.88 -31.05
C MET A 312 1.07 -17.89 -31.51
N MET A 313 1.05 -16.69 -30.92
CA MET A 313 0.01 -15.70 -31.21
C MET A 313 -0.02 -15.21 -32.65
N VAL A 314 1.14 -15.12 -33.30
CA VAL A 314 1.26 -14.53 -34.64
C VAL A 314 1.25 -15.58 -35.74
N THR A 315 2.03 -16.65 -35.56
CA THR A 315 2.14 -17.71 -36.58
C THR A 315 1.08 -18.79 -36.43
N GLY A 316 0.43 -18.90 -35.27
CA GLY A 316 -0.52 -19.98 -34.97
C GLY A 316 0.14 -21.36 -34.81
N GLU A 317 1.47 -21.45 -34.92
CA GLU A 317 2.22 -22.69 -34.80
C GLU A 317 2.06 -23.28 -33.39
N ASP A 318 1.83 -24.59 -33.34
CA ASP A 318 1.80 -25.33 -32.08
C ASP A 318 3.22 -25.39 -31.51
N VAL A 319 3.36 -25.02 -30.24
CA VAL A 319 4.63 -25.06 -29.50
C VAL A 319 4.43 -25.78 -28.18
N LYS A 320 5.51 -26.35 -27.65
CA LYS A 320 5.52 -27.14 -26.44
C LYS A 320 6.49 -26.52 -25.45
N ALA A 321 6.00 -26.15 -24.27
CA ALA A 321 6.85 -25.71 -23.18
C ALA A 321 7.75 -26.87 -22.74
N SER A 322 9.05 -26.60 -22.57
CA SER A 322 9.94 -27.59 -21.95
C SER A 322 9.66 -27.69 -20.45
N VAL A 323 9.66 -28.90 -19.91
CA VAL A 323 9.59 -29.11 -18.45
C VAL A 323 10.90 -28.65 -17.79
N PHE A 324 12.03 -28.83 -18.49
CA PHE A 324 13.35 -28.33 -18.11
C PHE A 324 14.24 -28.11 -19.36
N PRO A 325 14.94 -26.97 -19.52
CA PRO A 325 14.88 -25.74 -18.72
C PRO A 325 13.50 -25.07 -18.82
N GLY A 326 12.92 -24.65 -17.70
CA GLY A 326 11.54 -24.17 -17.66
C GLY A 326 11.44 -22.65 -17.82
N ILE A 327 11.79 -21.92 -16.76
CA ILE A 327 11.73 -20.46 -16.69
C ILE A 327 13.01 -19.90 -16.08
N ILE A 328 13.41 -18.74 -16.58
CA ILE A 328 14.43 -17.88 -15.97
C ILE A 328 13.87 -16.46 -15.97
N GLY A 329 14.09 -15.70 -14.90
CA GLY A 329 13.65 -14.31 -14.86
C GLY A 329 14.42 -13.45 -13.87
N VAL A 330 14.23 -12.15 -14.04
CA VAL A 330 14.79 -11.11 -13.18
C VAL A 330 13.72 -10.08 -12.87
N SER A 331 13.54 -9.85 -11.58
CA SER A 331 12.53 -8.97 -11.02
C SER A 331 13.19 -7.77 -10.37
N LEU A 332 12.76 -6.57 -10.78
CA LEU A 332 13.18 -5.28 -10.27
C LEU A 332 12.02 -4.65 -9.49
N SER A 333 12.27 -4.25 -8.25
CA SER A 333 11.27 -3.69 -7.36
C SER A 333 11.63 -2.26 -6.96
N THR A 334 10.62 -1.40 -6.79
CA THR A 334 10.81 -0.06 -6.23
C THR A 334 11.11 -0.14 -4.73
N PRO A 335 11.55 0.96 -4.09
CA PRO A 335 11.50 1.07 -2.64
C PRO A 335 10.11 0.71 -2.10
N SER A 336 10.09 0.01 -0.99
CA SER A 336 8.86 -0.47 -0.35
C SER A 336 8.14 0.63 0.40
N ILE A 337 6.82 0.61 0.33
CA ILE A 337 5.92 1.37 1.19
C ILE A 337 5.46 0.44 2.31
N ALA A 338 5.67 0.83 3.56
CA ALA A 338 5.16 0.08 4.71
C ALA A 338 3.64 0.27 4.83
N ILE A 339 2.91 -0.84 4.97
CA ILE A 339 1.46 -0.89 5.16
C ILE A 339 1.22 -1.84 6.33
N GLY A 340 1.06 -1.29 7.54
CA GLY A 340 0.99 -2.09 8.76
C GLY A 340 2.24 -2.95 8.97
N LYS A 341 2.03 -4.25 9.14
CA LYS A 341 3.09 -5.28 9.22
C LYS A 341 3.65 -5.71 7.85
N ALA A 342 3.06 -5.24 6.75
CA ALA A 342 3.43 -5.60 5.38
C ALA A 342 4.25 -4.50 4.69
N LYS A 343 4.92 -4.89 3.60
CA LYS A 343 5.58 -3.98 2.66
C LYS A 343 5.02 -4.17 1.27
N ALA A 344 4.60 -3.10 0.61
CA ALA A 344 4.16 -3.12 -0.78
C ALA A 344 5.20 -2.46 -1.70
N GLN A 345 5.43 -3.06 -2.87
CA GLN A 345 6.36 -2.58 -3.89
C GLN A 345 5.72 -2.67 -5.27
N LEU A 346 6.04 -1.70 -6.14
CA LEU A 346 5.81 -1.86 -7.57
C LEU A 346 6.96 -2.71 -8.14
N VAL A 347 6.61 -3.64 -9.01
CA VAL A 347 7.56 -4.60 -9.56
C VAL A 347 7.48 -4.64 -11.08
N GLN A 348 8.65 -4.59 -11.70
CA GLN A 348 8.85 -4.87 -13.11
C GLN A 348 9.66 -6.16 -13.23
N ASP A 349 9.09 -7.18 -13.85
CA ASP A 349 9.74 -8.48 -14.07
C ASP A 349 10.00 -8.71 -15.55
N ILE A 350 11.05 -9.46 -15.85
CA ILE A 350 11.39 -9.93 -17.19
C ILE A 350 11.64 -11.42 -17.06
N SER A 351 10.81 -12.23 -17.71
CA SER A 351 10.94 -13.68 -17.69
C SER A 351 11.02 -14.26 -19.09
N TYR A 352 11.78 -15.33 -19.21
CA TYR A 352 11.90 -16.14 -20.39
C TYR A 352 11.49 -17.58 -20.08
N THR A 353 10.46 -18.08 -20.78
CA THR A 353 10.05 -19.48 -20.74
C THR A 353 10.51 -20.19 -22.01
N VAL A 354 11.10 -21.37 -21.88
CA VAL A 354 11.62 -22.11 -23.03
C VAL A 354 10.50 -22.87 -23.73
N PHE A 355 10.26 -22.51 -24.99
CA PHE A 355 9.34 -23.23 -25.88
C PHE A 355 10.11 -23.89 -27.01
N ASN A 356 9.73 -25.13 -27.32
CA ASN A 356 10.23 -25.91 -28.44
C ASN A 356 9.08 -26.23 -29.41
N ARG A 357 9.40 -26.74 -30.59
CA ARG A 357 8.41 -27.36 -31.46
C ARG A 357 7.85 -28.66 -30.85
N PRO A 358 6.73 -29.19 -31.35
CA PRO A 358 6.13 -30.43 -30.83
C PRO A 358 7.05 -31.66 -30.92
N ASP A 359 7.99 -31.67 -31.88
CA ASP A 359 9.04 -32.67 -32.06
C ASP A 359 10.26 -32.47 -31.13
N ASN A 360 10.18 -31.52 -30.20
CA ASN A 360 11.25 -31.04 -29.32
C ASN A 360 12.43 -30.34 -30.03
N SER A 361 12.34 -30.01 -31.33
CA SER A 361 13.34 -29.17 -31.98
C SER A 361 13.28 -27.72 -31.51
N ALA A 362 14.44 -27.04 -31.49
CA ALA A 362 14.53 -25.64 -31.06
C ALA A 362 13.84 -24.70 -32.06
N LEU A 363 13.12 -23.70 -31.55
CA LEU A 363 12.56 -22.62 -32.37
C LEU A 363 13.67 -21.75 -32.97
N SER A 364 13.37 -21.04 -34.07
CA SER A 364 14.25 -19.96 -34.53
C SER A 364 14.38 -18.90 -33.44
N PHE A 365 15.48 -18.14 -33.44
CA PHE A 365 15.71 -17.10 -32.42
C PHE A 365 14.53 -16.14 -32.24
N THR A 366 13.95 -15.66 -33.35
CA THR A 366 12.80 -14.75 -33.35
C THR A 366 11.53 -15.40 -32.79
N ASN A 367 11.25 -16.66 -33.14
CA ASN A 367 10.11 -17.41 -32.61
C ASN A 367 10.30 -17.77 -31.14
N SER A 368 11.53 -18.05 -30.74
CA SER A 368 11.91 -18.34 -29.36
C SER A 368 11.70 -17.13 -28.46
N ILE A 369 12.19 -15.95 -28.87
CA ILE A 369 11.99 -14.71 -28.10
C ILE A 369 10.52 -14.31 -28.06
N SER A 370 9.81 -14.31 -29.20
CA SER A 370 8.40 -13.89 -29.24
C SER A 370 7.45 -14.81 -28.47
N SER A 371 7.78 -16.10 -28.36
CA SER A 371 7.00 -17.05 -27.55
C SER A 371 7.37 -16.99 -26.07
N GLY A 372 8.66 -16.91 -25.75
CA GLY A 372 9.19 -17.09 -24.40
C GLY A 372 9.39 -15.83 -23.58
N LEU A 373 9.79 -14.72 -24.19
CA LEU A 373 10.13 -13.47 -23.49
C LEU A 373 8.86 -12.67 -23.15
N VAL A 374 8.67 -12.42 -21.87
CA VAL A 374 7.51 -11.71 -21.32
C VAL A 374 7.96 -10.69 -20.30
N PHE A 375 7.34 -9.52 -20.32
CA PHE A 375 7.47 -8.48 -19.32
C PHE A 375 6.27 -8.53 -18.38
N PHE A 376 6.51 -8.31 -17.10
CA PHE A 376 5.47 -8.30 -16.08
C PHE A 376 5.52 -6.97 -15.37
N THR A 377 4.36 -6.35 -15.19
CA THR A 377 4.22 -5.16 -14.36
C THR A 377 3.18 -5.45 -13.31
N GLY A 378 3.52 -5.22 -12.04
CA GLY A 378 2.67 -5.67 -10.94
C GLY A 378 3.02 -5.09 -9.59
N VAL A 379 2.35 -5.61 -8.58
CA VAL A 379 2.55 -5.24 -7.18
C VAL A 379 2.97 -6.47 -6.40
N ARG A 380 3.99 -6.30 -5.55
CA ARG A 380 4.44 -7.31 -4.58
C ARG A 380 4.13 -6.84 -3.18
N VAL A 381 3.54 -7.73 -2.39
CA VAL A 381 3.35 -7.55 -0.96
C VAL A 381 4.23 -8.56 -0.24
N THR A 382 5.03 -8.08 0.69
CA THR A 382 5.96 -8.89 1.50
C THR A 382 5.61 -8.77 2.97
N LEU A 383 5.69 -9.88 3.69
CA LEU A 383 5.39 -10.01 5.12
C LEU A 383 6.53 -10.80 5.79
N GLY A 384 6.95 -10.37 6.97
CA GLY A 384 7.83 -11.18 7.82
C GLY A 384 7.03 -12.27 8.51
N ILE A 385 7.42 -13.54 8.39
CA ILE A 385 6.60 -14.65 8.89
C ILE A 385 6.46 -14.60 10.42
N GLY A 386 7.51 -14.27 11.15
CA GLY A 386 7.42 -14.15 12.61
C GLY A 386 6.53 -13.01 13.12
N SER A 387 6.17 -12.03 12.26
CA SER A 387 5.20 -10.98 12.61
C SER A 387 3.73 -11.42 12.53
N LEU A 388 3.44 -12.54 11.86
CA LEU A 388 2.09 -13.10 11.74
C LEU A 388 1.63 -13.85 13.00
N PHE A 389 2.58 -14.31 13.82
CA PHE A 389 2.33 -15.13 15.02
C PHE A 389 2.55 -14.35 16.34
N LYS A 390 2.78 -13.04 16.26
CA LYS A 390 2.86 -12.10 17.38
C LYS A 390 1.74 -11.08 17.22
#